data_AF-A0A3C2E3V9-F1
#
_entry.id   AF-A0A3C2E3V9-F1
#
_cell.length_a   1.000
_cell.length_b   1.000
_cell.length_c   1.000
_cell.angle_alpha   90.00
_cell.angle_beta   90.00
_cell.angle_gamma   90.00
#
_symmetry.space_group_name_H-M   'P 1'
#
loop_
_entity.id
_entity.type
_entity.pdbx_description
1 polymer ?
#
loop_
_entity_poly.entity_id
_entity_poly.type
_entity_poly.pdbx_seq_one_letter_code
_entity_poly.pdbx_strand_id
1 'polypeptide(L)'
;MPEVEVKLRQRLTLPALPMRLLKIRADGSAFEISGCHVRANQSYLLITAHPFADSIVQTLALSPLQTNMVGTYLWKLDVSQNLDSAQIAALKSLGLGYVLSVRIEALGLSPRWNSATGAMEFLDTEAALFSLSSDIAVQEFAIAVDNNPPVRFKPAANGKTYISLGTLAVGFHSITASALGTATGADIEAEEIAFEVRPSIPWQQAIAGKAGVSLALEPRQATLEQLLNGDAQLRISAPSARNVKLDARFYGANGTRFHEETLGRYLTPVARQKLSELVSHKLTSDSNVEHLERAARIELTILLDEYGSESVTFEKEAEPVRWLRLNATTVRLSDDSAGDTQPAIECYDLNAVDKARAVEYGKALEGIELRGKGGLLMAKQNGRHYGVIATTVQSQLTSFSELDIPATLSTAHVQPTGIINALKRWHAARRLMGPMAFMARRNAIHALEQRLELVLCGQDWIEAVGSVRADTLGELYGRVFYSRGFGAGLRAYNWRYEADESAAIKEFLRLTTQVYKVSTDEPLCRLALKLAFAPSTITKSDLHSVDSLDAFKTNTALIRGAYFARLAAKMGAQIHASEAA
;
A
#
# COMPACT_ATOMS: atom_id res chain seq x y z
N MET A 1 5.45 26.57 -38.80
CA MET A 1 4.68 26.70 -37.54
C MET A 1 3.21 26.24 -37.62
N PRO A 2 2.46 26.31 -38.74
CA PRO A 2 1.04 25.89 -38.76
C PRO A 2 0.82 24.38 -38.60
N GLU A 3 1.73 23.56 -39.11
CA GLU A 3 1.57 22.10 -39.19
C GLU A 3 1.66 21.38 -37.83
N VAL A 4 2.51 21.90 -36.93
CA VAL A 4 2.67 21.37 -35.57
C VAL A 4 1.46 21.71 -34.72
N GLU A 5 0.89 22.90 -34.89
CA GLU A 5 -0.32 23.33 -34.20
C GLU A 5 -1.54 22.52 -34.66
N VAL A 6 -1.65 22.20 -35.95
CA VAL A 6 -2.69 21.32 -36.49
C VAL A 6 -2.55 19.89 -35.95
N LYS A 7 -1.35 19.31 -35.92
CA LYS A 7 -1.11 17.96 -35.37
C LYS A 7 -1.33 17.89 -33.85
N LEU A 8 -0.99 18.95 -33.10
CA LEU A 8 -1.29 19.05 -31.67
C LEU A 8 -2.79 19.20 -31.43
N ARG A 9 -3.50 20.02 -32.22
CA ARG A 9 -4.97 20.14 -32.14
C ARG A 9 -5.66 18.81 -32.43
N GLN A 10 -5.20 18.04 -33.42
CA GLN A 10 -5.70 16.69 -33.71
C GLN A 10 -5.41 15.66 -32.61
N ARG A 11 -4.37 15.87 -31.78
CA ARG A 11 -4.05 15.01 -30.63
C ARG A 11 -4.68 15.48 -29.31
N LEU A 12 -5.17 16.72 -29.26
CA LEU A 12 -5.87 17.33 -28.12
C LEU A 12 -7.40 17.30 -28.29
N THR A 13 -7.90 16.84 -29.43
CA THR A 13 -9.30 16.44 -29.59
C THR A 13 -9.49 15.04 -29.03
N LEU A 14 -10.40 14.89 -28.07
CA LEU A 14 -10.89 13.58 -27.67
C LEU A 14 -11.43 12.86 -28.92
N PRO A 15 -11.02 11.61 -29.18
CA PRO A 15 -11.55 10.85 -30.33
C PRO A 15 -13.07 10.80 -30.25
N ALA A 16 -13.74 10.83 -31.41
CA ALA A 16 -15.20 10.85 -31.56
C ALA A 16 -15.85 9.54 -31.08
N LEU A 17 -15.84 9.33 -29.76
CA LEU A 17 -16.52 8.27 -29.04
C LEU A 17 -17.70 8.88 -28.27
N PRO A 18 -18.77 8.11 -28.00
CA PRO A 18 -19.90 8.58 -27.22
C PRO A 18 -19.46 9.08 -25.83
N MET A 19 -20.27 9.95 -25.25
CA MET A 19 -20.11 10.60 -23.95
C MET A 19 -19.26 9.80 -22.93
N ARG A 20 -18.25 10.44 -22.35
CA ARG A 20 -17.41 9.86 -21.28
C ARG A 20 -17.92 10.23 -19.90
N LEU A 21 -17.95 9.26 -18.99
CA LEU A 21 -18.33 9.44 -17.58
C LEU A 21 -17.08 9.35 -16.69
N LEU A 22 -16.76 10.41 -15.95
CA LEU A 22 -15.69 10.40 -14.95
C LEU A 22 -16.27 10.63 -13.56
N LYS A 23 -15.88 9.83 -12.57
CA LYS A 23 -16.27 10.04 -11.17
C LYS A 23 -15.32 11.00 -10.48
N ILE A 24 -15.89 11.99 -9.80
CA ILE A 24 -15.16 12.96 -8.98
C ILE A 24 -14.88 12.34 -7.60
N ARG A 25 -13.64 12.43 -7.13
CA ARG A 25 -13.19 11.98 -5.81
C ARG A 25 -13.25 13.13 -4.80
N ALA A 26 -13.11 12.78 -3.51
CA ALA A 26 -13.10 13.75 -2.42
C ALA A 26 -11.94 14.77 -2.52
N ASP A 27 -10.84 14.40 -3.17
CA ASP A 27 -9.68 15.27 -3.44
C ASP A 27 -9.87 16.18 -4.67
N GLY A 28 -11.03 16.11 -5.34
CA GLY A 28 -11.35 16.89 -6.54
C GLY A 28 -10.79 16.30 -7.83
N SER A 29 -10.02 15.22 -7.79
CA SER A 29 -9.57 14.50 -8.98
C SER A 29 -10.70 13.66 -9.58
N ALA A 30 -10.69 13.43 -10.89
CA ALA A 30 -11.71 12.63 -11.57
C ALA A 30 -11.09 11.49 -12.38
N PHE A 31 -11.70 10.31 -12.37
CA PHE A 31 -11.26 9.14 -13.14
C PHE A 31 -12.41 8.54 -13.95
N GLU A 32 -12.11 7.98 -15.12
CA GLU A 32 -13.12 7.45 -16.02
C GLU A 32 -13.73 6.14 -15.53
N ILE A 33 -15.05 6.00 -15.70
CA ILE A 33 -15.81 4.78 -15.43
C ILE A 33 -16.24 4.18 -16.78
N SER A 34 -15.56 3.12 -17.20
CA SER A 34 -15.83 2.43 -18.47
C SER A 34 -17.20 1.77 -18.54
N GLY A 35 -17.83 1.49 -17.39
CA GLY A 35 -19.17 0.91 -17.33
C GLY A 35 -20.31 1.91 -17.57
N CYS A 36 -20.07 3.22 -17.56
CA CYS A 36 -21.11 4.26 -17.69
C CYS A 36 -22.28 4.10 -16.69
N HIS A 37 -22.03 3.56 -15.50
CA HIS A 37 -23.03 3.46 -14.43
C HIS A 37 -22.83 4.58 -13.41
N VAL A 38 -23.92 5.23 -13.04
CA VAL A 38 -23.94 6.23 -11.97
C VAL A 38 -24.55 5.64 -10.69
N ARG A 39 -24.15 6.20 -9.56
CA ARG A 39 -24.63 5.85 -8.21
C ARG A 39 -25.15 7.09 -7.51
N ALA A 40 -26.18 6.92 -6.69
CA ALA A 40 -26.73 7.97 -5.84
C ALA A 40 -25.68 8.60 -4.92
N ASN A 41 -25.86 9.88 -4.58
CA ASN A 41 -24.98 10.67 -3.72
C ASN A 41 -23.51 10.72 -4.19
N GLN A 42 -23.28 10.69 -5.50
CA GLN A 42 -21.95 10.81 -6.09
C GLN A 42 -21.97 11.86 -7.21
N SER A 43 -20.82 12.49 -7.41
CA SER A 43 -20.63 13.53 -8.43
C SER A 43 -19.81 13.00 -9.59
N TYR A 44 -20.22 13.33 -10.80
CA TYR A 44 -19.59 12.89 -12.03
C TYR A 44 -19.35 14.07 -12.99
N LEU A 45 -18.38 13.91 -13.88
CA LEU A 45 -18.16 14.74 -15.05
C LEU A 45 -18.61 13.98 -16.29
N LEU A 46 -19.47 14.60 -17.08
CA LEU A 46 -19.85 14.14 -18.41
C LEU A 46 -19.07 14.97 -19.43
N ILE A 47 -18.38 14.27 -20.34
CA ILE A 47 -17.62 14.89 -21.41
C ILE A 47 -18.24 14.48 -22.74
N THR A 48 -18.69 15.47 -23.53
CA THR A 48 -19.38 15.23 -24.80
C THR A 48 -18.86 16.11 -25.93
N ALA A 49 -19.10 15.67 -27.18
CA ALA A 49 -18.80 16.45 -28.38
C ALA A 49 -19.92 17.45 -28.74
N HIS A 50 -21.11 17.26 -28.18
CA HIS A 50 -22.30 18.07 -28.44
C HIS A 50 -23.00 18.45 -27.13
N PRO A 51 -23.67 19.62 -27.06
CA PRO A 51 -24.46 19.99 -25.89
C PRO A 51 -25.66 19.04 -25.74
N PHE A 52 -26.09 18.81 -24.51
CA PHE A 52 -27.33 18.09 -24.25
C PHE A 52 -28.55 18.96 -24.57
N ALA A 53 -29.68 18.33 -24.88
CA ALA A 53 -30.95 19.04 -25.02
C ALA A 53 -31.33 19.72 -23.68
N ASP A 54 -31.92 20.91 -23.75
CA ASP A 54 -32.29 21.71 -22.57
C ASP A 54 -33.19 20.93 -21.60
N SER A 55 -34.06 20.05 -22.11
CA SER A 55 -34.89 19.17 -21.28
C SER A 55 -34.06 18.23 -20.41
N ILE A 56 -32.99 17.64 -20.95
CA ILE A 56 -32.09 16.74 -20.19
C ILE A 56 -31.29 17.54 -19.16
N VAL A 57 -30.78 18.72 -19.56
CA VAL A 57 -30.04 19.62 -18.67
C VAL A 57 -30.89 20.00 -17.46
N GLN A 58 -32.16 20.32 -17.68
CA GLN A 58 -33.11 20.66 -16.61
C GLN A 58 -33.49 19.45 -15.76
N THR A 59 -33.85 18.31 -16.37
CA THR A 59 -34.29 17.11 -15.64
C THR A 59 -33.18 16.54 -14.75
N LEU A 60 -31.93 16.53 -15.22
CA LEU A 60 -30.77 16.02 -14.47
C LEU A 60 -30.00 17.10 -13.70
N ALA A 61 -30.47 18.35 -13.71
CA ALA A 61 -29.82 19.50 -13.08
C ALA A 61 -28.31 19.60 -13.44
N LEU A 62 -27.97 19.42 -14.71
CA LEU A 62 -26.58 19.43 -15.17
C LEU A 62 -25.98 20.84 -15.06
N SER A 63 -24.83 20.94 -14.42
CA SER A 63 -24.11 22.21 -14.29
C SER A 63 -23.01 22.31 -15.35
N PRO A 64 -23.01 23.30 -16.25
CA PRO A 64 -21.97 23.44 -17.26
C PRO A 64 -20.63 23.84 -16.63
N LEU A 65 -19.54 23.27 -17.13
CA LEU A 65 -18.18 23.62 -16.72
C LEU A 65 -17.39 24.20 -17.90
N GLN A 66 -16.53 25.17 -17.60
CA GLN A 66 -15.66 25.80 -18.60
C GLN A 66 -14.53 24.85 -19.01
N THR A 67 -14.22 24.83 -20.30
CA THR A 67 -13.11 24.05 -20.85
C THR A 67 -12.41 24.82 -21.95
N ASN A 68 -11.08 24.71 -21.98
CA ASN A 68 -10.25 25.27 -23.04
C ASN A 68 -10.13 24.30 -24.25
N MET A 69 -10.77 23.12 -24.16
CA MET A 69 -10.76 22.13 -25.25
C MET A 69 -11.82 22.47 -26.30
N VAL A 70 -11.37 22.71 -27.52
CA VAL A 70 -12.24 23.02 -28.67
C VAL A 70 -13.11 21.80 -29.01
N GLY A 71 -14.41 22.02 -29.21
CA GLY A 71 -15.37 20.98 -29.60
C GLY A 71 -15.75 20.01 -28.48
N THR A 72 -15.51 20.38 -27.22
CA THR A 72 -15.88 19.58 -26.04
C THR A 72 -16.79 20.38 -25.12
N TYR A 73 -17.82 19.73 -24.61
CA TYR A 73 -18.70 20.26 -23.58
C TYR A 73 -18.48 19.45 -22.30
N LEU A 74 -18.32 20.14 -21.17
CA LEU A 74 -18.27 19.51 -19.85
C LEU A 74 -19.51 19.87 -19.05
N TRP A 75 -20.08 18.84 -18.43
CA TRP A 75 -21.19 18.97 -17.51
C TRP A 75 -20.87 18.24 -16.22
N LYS A 76 -21.16 18.86 -15.09
CA LYS A 76 -21.18 18.20 -13.79
C LYS A 76 -22.58 17.62 -13.57
N LEU A 77 -22.62 16.35 -13.22
CA LEU A 77 -23.83 15.62 -12.79
C LEU A 77 -23.68 15.28 -11.32
N ASP A 78 -24.54 15.84 -10.48
CA ASP A 78 -24.67 15.44 -9.08
C ASP A 78 -25.90 14.53 -8.98
N VAL A 79 -25.68 13.25 -8.68
CA VAL A 79 -26.77 12.26 -8.64
C VAL A 79 -27.46 12.33 -7.29
N SER A 80 -28.71 12.80 -7.29
CA SER A 80 -29.56 12.84 -6.10
C SER A 80 -29.74 11.46 -5.46
N GLN A 81 -29.95 11.44 -4.14
CA GLN A 81 -30.31 10.22 -3.41
C GLN A 81 -31.62 9.61 -3.90
N ASN A 82 -32.56 10.43 -4.35
CA ASN A 82 -33.87 9.98 -4.82
C ASN A 82 -34.01 10.37 -6.29
N LEU A 83 -34.01 9.39 -7.19
CA LEU A 83 -34.26 9.61 -8.62
C LEU A 83 -35.74 9.37 -8.93
N ASP A 84 -36.37 10.32 -9.63
CA ASP A 84 -37.72 10.15 -10.17
C ASP A 84 -37.73 9.44 -11.54
N SER A 85 -38.91 9.08 -12.04
CA SER A 85 -39.06 8.39 -13.33
C SER A 85 -38.55 9.20 -14.52
N ALA A 86 -38.64 10.53 -14.47
CA ALA A 86 -38.17 11.40 -15.54
C ALA A 86 -36.63 11.45 -15.55
N GLN A 87 -36.01 11.50 -14.38
CA GLN A 87 -34.56 11.45 -14.19
C GLN A 87 -33.99 10.10 -14.63
N ILE A 88 -34.63 8.98 -14.28
CA ILE A 88 -34.21 7.65 -14.73
C ILE A 88 -34.30 7.53 -16.26
N ALA A 89 -35.40 8.03 -16.86
CA ALA A 89 -35.56 8.04 -18.31
C ALA A 89 -34.50 8.93 -19.00
N ALA A 90 -34.16 10.07 -18.40
CA ALA A 90 -33.11 10.97 -18.89
C ALA A 90 -31.70 10.37 -18.77
N LEU A 91 -31.36 9.69 -17.67
CA LEU A 91 -30.09 8.96 -17.56
C LEU A 91 -29.97 7.87 -18.62
N LYS A 92 -31.06 7.11 -18.83
CA LYS A 92 -31.12 6.06 -19.84
C LYS A 92 -30.98 6.61 -21.27
N SER A 93 -31.58 7.77 -21.57
CA SER A 93 -31.46 8.40 -22.89
C SER A 93 -30.04 8.90 -23.17
N LEU A 94 -29.26 9.18 -22.13
CA LEU A 94 -27.82 9.46 -22.22
C LEU A 94 -26.94 8.20 -22.33
N GLY A 95 -27.52 6.99 -22.24
CA GLY A 95 -26.77 5.74 -22.22
C GLY A 95 -26.09 5.46 -20.88
N LEU A 96 -26.54 6.10 -19.79
CA LEU A 96 -26.06 5.83 -18.43
C LEU A 96 -26.90 4.73 -17.79
N GLY A 97 -26.21 3.71 -17.28
CA GLY A 97 -26.80 2.74 -16.37
C GLY A 97 -26.89 3.31 -14.95
N TYR A 98 -27.71 2.70 -14.11
CA TYR A 98 -27.83 3.05 -12.69
C TYR A 98 -27.91 1.76 -11.88
N VAL A 99 -27.19 1.70 -10.76
CA VAL A 99 -27.24 0.57 -9.82
C VAL A 99 -28.13 1.01 -8.67
N LEU A 100 -29.30 0.38 -8.54
CA LEU A 100 -30.24 0.65 -7.46
C LEU A 100 -29.93 -0.25 -6.28
N SER A 101 -29.87 0.35 -5.10
CA SER A 101 -29.59 -0.37 -3.85
C SER A 101 -30.74 -0.13 -2.88
N VAL A 102 -31.23 -1.20 -2.27
CA VAL A 102 -31.89 -1.08 -0.97
C VAL A 102 -30.78 -0.89 0.06
N ARG A 103 -31.01 0.02 1.01
CA ARG A 103 -30.11 0.25 2.14
C ARG A 103 -30.78 -0.13 3.45
N ILE A 104 -30.20 -1.07 4.18
CA ILE A 104 -30.56 -1.47 5.54
C ILE A 104 -29.50 -0.97 6.53
N GLU A 105 -29.94 -0.25 7.57
CA GLU A 105 -29.08 0.24 8.64
C GLU A 105 -29.70 -0.11 9.99
N ALA A 106 -28.91 -0.55 10.96
CA ALA A 106 -29.42 -0.77 12.31
C ALA A 106 -29.71 0.55 13.04
N LEU A 107 -30.74 0.54 13.88
CA LEU A 107 -31.21 1.70 14.64
C LEU A 107 -31.05 1.47 16.14
N GLY A 108 -30.63 2.50 16.85
CA GLY A 108 -30.54 2.50 18.31
C GLY A 108 -29.21 3.07 18.81
N LEU A 109 -28.89 2.77 20.08
CA LEU A 109 -27.53 2.96 20.60
C LEU A 109 -26.57 2.22 19.67
N SER A 110 -25.45 2.85 19.29
CA SER A 110 -24.50 2.35 18.30
C SER A 110 -24.38 0.82 18.38
N PRO A 111 -24.66 0.07 17.28
CA PRO A 111 -24.65 -1.38 17.31
C PRO A 111 -23.36 -1.86 17.95
N ARG A 112 -23.48 -2.71 18.98
CA ARG A 112 -22.31 -3.34 19.57
C ARG A 112 -21.67 -4.13 18.44
N TRP A 113 -20.38 -3.92 18.22
CA TRP A 113 -19.68 -4.59 17.12
C TRP A 113 -18.83 -5.71 17.71
N ASN A 114 -19.16 -6.96 17.37
CA ASN A 114 -18.30 -8.08 17.71
C ASN A 114 -17.17 -8.14 16.69
N SER A 115 -16.07 -7.52 17.07
CA SER A 115 -14.85 -7.57 16.28
C SER A 115 -14.25 -8.98 16.12
N ALA A 116 -14.70 -9.99 16.88
CA ALA A 116 -14.28 -11.38 16.72
C ALA A 116 -15.13 -12.15 15.67
N THR A 117 -16.42 -11.85 15.54
CA THR A 117 -17.31 -12.48 14.55
C THR A 117 -17.52 -11.61 13.31
N GLY A 118 -17.04 -10.36 13.33
CA GLY A 118 -17.20 -9.41 12.23
C GLY A 118 -18.65 -8.99 12.02
N ALA A 119 -19.48 -9.17 13.05
CA ALA A 119 -20.91 -8.99 12.99
C ALA A 119 -21.39 -7.98 14.03
N MET A 120 -22.53 -7.38 13.72
CA MET A 120 -23.28 -6.56 14.65
C MET A 120 -23.87 -7.43 15.76
N GLU A 121 -23.90 -6.95 17.00
CA GLU A 121 -24.46 -7.66 18.16
C GLU A 121 -25.70 -6.97 18.72
N PHE A 122 -26.72 -7.77 19.01
CA PHE A 122 -27.88 -7.44 19.84
C PHE A 122 -27.90 -8.32 21.10
N LEU A 123 -28.56 -7.86 22.16
CA LEU A 123 -28.90 -8.74 23.29
C LEU A 123 -30.25 -9.43 23.04
N ASP A 124 -30.43 -10.59 23.66
CA ASP A 124 -31.72 -11.30 23.71
C ASP A 124 -32.86 -10.48 24.36
N THR A 125 -32.53 -9.45 25.14
CA THR A 125 -33.49 -8.49 25.72
C THR A 125 -33.69 -7.23 24.87
N GLU A 126 -32.92 -7.04 23.81
CA GLU A 126 -32.99 -5.88 22.93
C GLU A 126 -33.83 -6.25 21.68
N ALA A 127 -34.68 -5.31 21.24
CA ALA A 127 -35.34 -5.46 19.95
C ALA A 127 -34.37 -5.10 18.83
N ALA A 128 -34.20 -5.97 17.84
CA ALA A 128 -33.39 -5.66 16.66
C ALA A 128 -34.18 -4.71 15.74
N LEU A 129 -33.74 -3.45 15.69
CA LEU A 129 -34.38 -2.38 14.93
C LEU A 129 -33.53 -2.01 13.72
N PHE A 130 -34.17 -1.83 12.57
CA PHE A 130 -33.49 -1.42 11.34
C PHE A 130 -34.28 -0.33 10.62
N SER A 131 -33.58 0.52 9.88
CA SER A 131 -34.14 1.43 8.89
C SER A 131 -33.85 0.91 7.50
N LEU A 132 -34.90 0.87 6.69
CA LEU A 132 -34.84 0.64 5.27
C LEU A 132 -34.98 1.96 4.53
N SER A 133 -34.11 2.15 3.56
CA SER A 133 -34.22 3.21 2.56
C SER A 133 -33.89 2.64 1.18
N SER A 134 -34.27 3.36 0.14
CA SER A 134 -33.98 2.99 -1.24
C SER A 134 -33.60 4.26 -1.98
N ASP A 135 -32.73 4.11 -2.98
CA ASP A 135 -32.29 5.21 -3.85
C ASP A 135 -33.39 5.62 -4.87
N ILE A 136 -34.52 4.93 -4.89
CA ILE A 136 -35.72 5.28 -5.67
C ILE A 136 -37.00 5.08 -4.86
N ALA A 137 -38.10 5.71 -5.32
CA ALA A 137 -39.43 5.40 -4.83
C ALA A 137 -39.74 3.91 -5.05
N VAL A 138 -40.10 3.22 -3.96
CA VAL A 138 -40.47 1.79 -3.98
C VAL A 138 -41.96 1.63 -3.77
N GLN A 139 -42.55 0.61 -4.38
CA GLN A 139 -43.95 0.25 -4.21
C GLN A 139 -44.12 -0.67 -3.00
N GLU A 140 -43.14 -1.53 -2.80
CA GLU A 140 -43.15 -2.59 -1.79
C GLU A 140 -41.71 -2.90 -1.36
N PHE A 141 -41.50 -3.10 -0.06
CA PHE A 141 -40.32 -3.75 0.50
C PHE A 141 -40.65 -5.20 0.81
N ALA A 142 -39.68 -6.09 0.64
CA ALA A 142 -39.75 -7.49 1.05
C ALA A 142 -38.55 -7.80 1.96
N ILE A 143 -38.82 -8.37 3.13
CA ILE A 143 -37.78 -8.75 4.10
C ILE A 143 -37.87 -10.23 4.41
N ALA A 144 -36.76 -10.94 4.22
CA ALA A 144 -36.56 -12.27 4.78
C ALA A 144 -35.62 -12.17 5.99
N VAL A 145 -35.93 -12.94 7.03
CA VAL A 145 -35.05 -13.12 8.20
C VAL A 145 -34.70 -14.60 8.28
N ASP A 146 -33.41 -14.90 8.25
CA ASP A 146 -32.87 -16.25 8.13
C ASP A 146 -33.50 -16.97 6.91
N ASN A 147 -33.93 -18.23 7.08
CA ASN A 147 -34.57 -19.01 6.03
C ASN A 147 -36.10 -18.86 6.01
N ASN A 148 -36.66 -17.82 6.62
CA ASN A 148 -38.11 -17.60 6.64
C ASN A 148 -38.60 -16.93 5.34
N PRO A 149 -39.85 -17.21 4.92
CA PRO A 149 -40.43 -16.57 3.74
C PRO A 149 -40.50 -15.05 3.90
N PRO A 150 -40.26 -14.28 2.83
CA PRO A 150 -40.19 -12.82 2.92
C PRO A 150 -41.54 -12.20 3.26
N VAL A 151 -41.54 -11.28 4.21
CA VAL A 151 -42.69 -10.44 4.57
C VAL A 151 -42.67 -9.19 3.71
N ARG A 152 -43.80 -8.95 3.01
CA ARG A 152 -43.98 -7.82 2.09
C ARG A 152 -44.83 -6.72 2.71
N PHE A 153 -44.41 -5.47 2.56
CA PHE A 153 -45.15 -4.32 3.08
C PHE A 153 -44.87 -3.04 2.28
N LYS A 154 -45.77 -2.07 2.39
CA LYS A 154 -45.61 -0.77 1.74
C LYS A 154 -44.60 0.10 2.50
N PRO A 155 -43.74 0.87 1.79
CA PRO A 155 -42.81 1.78 2.44
C PRO A 155 -43.53 2.92 3.17
N ALA A 156 -42.87 3.47 4.18
CA ALA A 156 -43.32 4.67 4.87
C ALA A 156 -43.22 5.91 3.95
N ALA A 157 -44.19 6.83 4.09
CA ALA A 157 -44.30 8.01 3.23
C ALA A 157 -43.14 9.02 3.35
N ASN A 158 -42.31 8.90 4.38
CA ASN A 158 -41.18 9.80 4.68
C ASN A 158 -39.84 9.34 4.06
N GLY A 159 -39.82 8.30 3.23
CA GLY A 159 -38.61 7.79 2.55
C GLY A 159 -37.69 6.93 3.42
N LYS A 160 -37.97 6.75 4.72
CA LYS A 160 -37.29 5.81 5.61
C LYS A 160 -38.30 4.94 6.35
N THR A 161 -38.27 3.64 6.07
CA THR A 161 -39.16 2.68 6.72
C THR A 161 -38.46 2.03 7.89
N TYR A 162 -39.02 2.16 9.09
CA TYR A 162 -38.46 1.56 10.30
C TYR A 162 -39.13 0.23 10.58
N ILE A 163 -38.32 -0.78 10.84
CA ILE A 163 -38.77 -2.14 11.13
C ILE A 163 -38.22 -2.59 12.49
N SER A 164 -39.00 -3.43 13.16
CA SER A 164 -38.59 -4.13 14.36
C SER A 164 -38.74 -5.62 14.12
N LEU A 165 -37.66 -6.37 14.31
CA LEU A 165 -37.69 -7.84 14.31
C LEU A 165 -38.07 -8.40 15.69
N GLY A 166 -38.33 -7.52 16.67
CA GLY A 166 -38.54 -7.91 18.06
C GLY A 166 -37.26 -8.44 18.70
N THR A 167 -37.43 -9.14 19.82
CA THR A 167 -36.35 -9.89 20.47
C THR A 167 -36.16 -11.21 19.76
N LEU A 168 -34.93 -11.50 19.36
CA LEU A 168 -34.55 -12.70 18.63
C LEU A 168 -33.89 -13.70 19.59
N ALA A 169 -33.86 -14.98 19.19
CA ALA A 169 -33.19 -16.02 19.97
C ALA A 169 -31.67 -15.80 19.96
N VAL A 170 -30.96 -16.34 20.95
CA VAL A 170 -29.49 -16.29 20.95
C VAL A 170 -28.94 -17.10 19.76
N GLY A 171 -28.08 -16.49 18.94
CA GLY A 171 -27.50 -17.10 17.75
C GLY A 171 -27.16 -16.11 16.64
N PHE A 172 -26.67 -16.62 15.52
CA PHE A 172 -26.47 -15.83 14.31
C PHE A 172 -27.77 -15.73 13.51
N HIS A 173 -28.03 -14.54 13.03
CA HIS A 173 -29.17 -14.22 12.18
C HIS A 173 -28.73 -13.46 10.94
N SER A 174 -29.49 -13.58 9.86
CA SER A 174 -29.35 -12.71 8.68
C SER A 174 -30.68 -12.07 8.30
N ILE A 175 -30.60 -10.86 7.78
CA ILE A 175 -31.73 -10.14 7.21
C ILE A 175 -31.41 -9.79 5.78
N THR A 176 -32.30 -10.18 4.86
CA THR A 176 -32.24 -9.82 3.45
C THR A 176 -33.38 -8.87 3.13
N ALA A 177 -33.06 -7.67 2.64
CA ALA A 177 -34.03 -6.68 2.24
C ALA A 177 -33.99 -6.46 0.72
N SER A 178 -35.11 -6.68 0.05
CA SER A 178 -35.31 -6.34 -1.36
C SER A 178 -36.51 -5.41 -1.53
N ALA A 179 -36.65 -4.81 -2.70
CA ALA A 179 -37.73 -3.89 -2.98
C ALA A 179 -38.18 -3.94 -4.43
N LEU A 180 -39.44 -3.55 -4.67
CA LEU A 180 -40.00 -3.37 -5.99
C LEU A 180 -40.04 -1.88 -6.33
N GLY A 181 -39.33 -1.46 -7.38
CA GLY A 181 -39.27 -0.05 -7.78
C GLY A 181 -40.58 0.47 -8.38
N THR A 182 -41.08 1.61 -7.90
CA THR A 182 -42.35 2.21 -8.37
C THR A 182 -42.30 2.63 -9.84
N ALA A 183 -41.17 3.19 -10.27
CA ALA A 183 -41.00 3.70 -11.64
C ALA A 183 -40.65 2.61 -12.66
N THR A 184 -40.01 1.53 -12.21
CA THR A 184 -39.45 0.48 -13.07
C THR A 184 -40.29 -0.79 -13.10
N GLY A 185 -41.07 -1.06 -12.05
CA GLY A 185 -41.79 -2.32 -11.87
C GLY A 185 -40.86 -3.54 -11.76
N ALA A 186 -39.58 -3.31 -11.50
CA ALA A 186 -38.54 -4.34 -11.44
C ALA A 186 -37.97 -4.46 -10.01
N ASP A 187 -37.48 -5.65 -9.69
CA ASP A 187 -36.81 -5.93 -8.42
C ASP A 187 -35.50 -5.13 -8.32
N ILE A 188 -35.32 -4.51 -7.16
CA ILE A 188 -34.08 -3.84 -6.75
C ILE A 188 -33.16 -4.89 -6.10
N GLU A 189 -31.85 -4.74 -6.32
CA GLU A 189 -30.84 -5.63 -5.75
C GLU A 189 -31.00 -5.71 -4.22
N ALA A 190 -30.98 -6.95 -3.71
CA ALA A 190 -31.18 -7.22 -2.30
C ALA A 190 -29.90 -6.91 -1.51
N GLU A 191 -30.04 -6.28 -0.35
CA GLU A 191 -28.95 -6.15 0.62
C GLU A 191 -29.14 -7.16 1.75
N GLU A 192 -28.06 -7.84 2.13
CA GLU A 192 -28.03 -8.79 3.24
C GLU A 192 -27.12 -8.28 4.36
N ILE A 193 -27.62 -8.31 5.60
CA ILE A 193 -26.83 -8.05 6.81
C ILE A 193 -26.90 -9.28 7.71
N ALA A 194 -25.74 -9.75 8.16
CA ALA A 194 -25.63 -10.75 9.21
C ALA A 194 -25.33 -10.09 10.56
N PHE A 195 -25.93 -10.60 11.63
CA PHE A 195 -25.75 -10.13 13.00
C PHE A 195 -25.88 -11.27 14.02
N GLU A 196 -25.38 -11.06 15.22
CA GLU A 196 -25.36 -12.03 16.32
C GLU A 196 -26.24 -11.53 17.47
N VAL A 197 -27.04 -12.42 18.06
CA VAL A 197 -27.82 -12.15 19.26
C VAL A 197 -27.21 -12.95 20.38
N ARG A 198 -26.81 -12.28 21.46
CA ARG A 198 -26.15 -12.92 22.62
C ARG A 198 -26.98 -12.72 23.89
N PRO A 199 -26.81 -13.56 24.91
CA PRO A 199 -27.55 -13.40 26.16
C PRO A 199 -27.20 -12.09 26.86
N SER A 200 -28.22 -11.42 27.39
CA SER A 200 -28.08 -10.31 28.32
C SER A 200 -27.49 -10.79 29.63
N ILE A 201 -26.49 -10.05 30.15
CA ILE A 201 -25.92 -10.32 31.48
C ILE A 201 -26.63 -9.38 32.46
N PRO A 202 -27.27 -9.89 33.54
CA PRO A 202 -28.03 -9.07 34.48
C PRO A 202 -27.21 -7.93 35.08
N TRP A 203 -27.82 -6.75 35.25
CA TRP A 203 -27.20 -5.52 35.75
C TRP A 203 -26.46 -5.71 37.10
N GLN A 204 -26.89 -6.66 37.93
CA GLN A 204 -26.24 -7.01 39.20
C GLN A 204 -24.84 -7.65 39.01
N GLN A 205 -24.58 -8.31 37.89
CA GLN A 205 -23.23 -8.82 37.52
C GLN A 205 -22.42 -7.81 36.71
N ALA A 206 -23.07 -6.86 36.01
CA ALA A 206 -22.38 -5.79 35.29
C ALA A 206 -21.77 -4.71 36.21
N ILE A 207 -22.25 -4.58 37.46
CA ILE A 207 -21.70 -3.66 38.47
C ILE A 207 -20.57 -4.31 39.30
N ALA A 208 -20.43 -5.64 39.28
CA ALA A 208 -19.36 -6.35 39.98
C ALA A 208 -17.95 -6.16 39.37
N GLY A 209 -17.71 -5.08 38.62
CA GLY A 209 -16.43 -4.81 37.96
C GLY A 209 -16.19 -3.36 37.52
N LYS A 210 -16.92 -2.37 38.08
CA LYS A 210 -16.71 -0.93 37.75
C LYS A 210 -16.49 -0.06 38.98
N ALA A 211 -15.56 -0.43 39.83
CA ALA A 211 -15.00 0.49 40.81
C ALA A 211 -13.52 0.17 41.06
N GLY A 212 -12.63 0.78 40.26
CA GLY A 212 -11.24 0.95 40.69
C GLY A 212 -10.21 1.12 39.59
N VAL A 213 -10.31 0.41 38.46
CA VAL A 213 -9.18 0.24 37.53
C VAL A 213 -9.43 0.82 36.16
N SER A 214 -8.42 1.53 35.63
CA SER A 214 -8.37 1.96 34.25
C SER A 214 -7.00 1.75 33.59
N LEU A 215 -6.99 1.48 32.29
CA LEU A 215 -5.84 1.44 31.40
C LEU A 215 -6.06 2.43 30.25
N ALA A 216 -5.22 3.47 30.17
CA ALA A 216 -5.29 4.49 29.14
C ALA A 216 -4.00 4.56 28.32
N LEU A 217 -4.14 4.92 27.05
CA LEU A 217 -3.03 5.23 26.13
C LEU A 217 -2.96 6.74 25.93
N GLU A 218 -1.77 7.32 26.11
CA GLU A 218 -1.50 8.75 25.94
C GLU A 218 -0.38 8.93 24.86
N PRO A 219 -0.63 9.64 23.74
CA PRO A 219 -1.90 10.26 23.33
C PRO A 219 -2.98 9.22 23.00
N ARG A 220 -4.25 9.64 23.13
CA ARG A 220 -5.40 8.79 22.77
C ARG A 220 -5.31 8.49 21.27
N GLN A 221 -5.53 7.22 20.91
CA GLN A 221 -5.40 6.70 19.54
C GLN A 221 -3.96 6.60 18.99
N ALA A 222 -2.93 6.59 19.86
CA ALA A 222 -1.58 6.27 19.40
C ALA A 222 -1.50 4.87 18.78
N THR A 223 -0.65 4.70 17.76
CA THR A 223 -0.43 3.41 17.12
C THR A 223 0.47 2.51 17.95
N LEU A 224 0.51 1.21 17.60
CA LEU A 224 1.42 0.26 18.25
C LEU A 224 2.88 0.68 18.07
N GLU A 225 3.25 1.15 16.88
CA GLU A 225 4.61 1.60 16.57
C GLU A 225 5.00 2.79 17.44
N GLN A 226 4.09 3.73 17.69
CA GLN A 226 4.33 4.85 18.60
C GLN A 226 4.57 4.38 20.03
N LEU A 227 3.84 3.36 20.51
CA LEU A 227 4.12 2.75 21.82
C LEU A 227 5.48 2.05 21.86
N LEU A 228 5.81 1.29 20.82
CA LEU A 228 7.08 0.55 20.72
C LEU A 228 8.30 1.48 20.61
N ASN A 229 8.16 2.61 19.92
CA ASN A 229 9.22 3.62 19.77
C ASN A 229 9.35 4.55 20.99
N GLY A 230 8.41 4.49 21.95
CA GLY A 230 8.40 5.36 23.13
C GLY A 230 7.73 6.72 22.93
N ASP A 231 7.08 6.94 21.79
CA ASP A 231 6.30 8.15 21.47
C ASP A 231 4.90 8.16 22.14
N ALA A 232 4.46 7.02 22.66
CA ALA A 232 3.21 6.86 23.41
C ALA A 232 3.43 6.13 24.74
N GLN A 233 2.56 6.39 25.72
CA GLN A 233 2.66 5.83 27.07
C GLN A 233 1.37 5.15 27.51
N LEU A 234 1.51 4.01 28.17
CA LEU A 234 0.43 3.32 28.87
C LEU A 234 0.33 3.80 30.31
N ARG A 235 -0.90 4.03 30.76
CA ARG A 235 -1.19 4.53 32.10
C ARG A 235 -2.22 3.64 32.78
N ILE A 236 -1.82 3.13 33.94
CA ILE A 236 -2.70 2.38 34.83
C ILE A 236 -3.17 3.31 35.94
N SER A 237 -4.49 3.42 36.10
CA SER A 237 -5.11 3.98 37.30
C SER A 237 -5.75 2.83 38.06
N ALA A 238 -5.45 2.68 39.34
CA ALA A 238 -6.01 1.63 40.18
C ALA A 238 -5.88 2.06 41.66
N PRO A 239 -6.68 1.52 42.59
CA PRO A 239 -6.53 1.83 44.01
C PRO A 239 -5.13 1.46 44.48
N SER A 240 -4.53 2.26 45.36
CA SER A 240 -3.17 2.05 45.86
C SER A 240 -2.98 0.69 46.53
N ALA A 241 -1.76 0.16 46.47
CA ALA A 241 -1.36 -1.11 47.08
C ALA A 241 -2.14 -2.34 46.59
N ARG A 242 -2.57 -2.33 45.32
CA ARG A 242 -3.22 -3.47 44.66
C ARG A 242 -2.34 -4.05 43.56
N ASN A 243 -2.41 -5.37 43.39
CA ASN A 243 -1.69 -6.07 42.34
C ASN A 243 -2.55 -6.15 41.09
N VAL A 244 -2.19 -5.41 40.06
CA VAL A 244 -2.83 -5.49 38.75
C VAL A 244 -2.06 -6.44 37.84
N LYS A 245 -2.77 -7.31 37.14
CA LYS A 245 -2.20 -8.17 36.09
C LYS A 245 -2.35 -7.45 34.74
N LEU A 246 -1.30 -7.42 33.94
CA LEU A 246 -1.34 -6.93 32.57
C LEU A 246 -1.04 -8.08 31.62
N ASP A 247 -1.98 -8.36 30.72
CA ASP A 247 -1.88 -9.39 29.69
C ASP A 247 -1.91 -8.75 28.29
N ALA A 248 -1.21 -9.37 27.34
CA ALA A 248 -1.29 -9.06 25.92
C ALA A 248 -1.97 -10.22 25.18
N ARG A 249 -3.02 -9.93 24.43
CA ARG A 249 -3.78 -10.91 23.64
C ARG A 249 -3.58 -10.63 22.17
N PHE A 250 -3.21 -11.66 21.42
CA PHE A 250 -2.87 -11.56 20.00
C PHE A 250 -3.92 -12.26 19.17
N TYR A 251 -4.44 -11.54 18.18
CA TYR A 251 -5.51 -12.00 17.30
C TYR A 251 -5.05 -12.04 15.85
N GLY A 252 -5.48 -13.07 15.12
CA GLY A 252 -5.25 -13.19 13.67
C GLY A 252 -6.20 -12.31 12.87
N ALA A 253 -6.00 -12.25 11.54
CA ALA A 253 -6.86 -11.49 10.64
C ALA A 253 -8.31 -12.00 10.60
N ASN A 254 -8.53 -13.27 10.96
CA ASN A 254 -9.84 -13.89 11.10
C ASN A 254 -10.52 -13.60 12.46
N GLY A 255 -9.98 -12.70 13.28
CA GLY A 255 -10.52 -12.36 14.60
C GLY A 255 -10.24 -13.39 15.71
N THR A 256 -9.66 -14.54 15.39
CA THR A 256 -9.37 -15.59 16.39
C THR A 256 -8.15 -15.24 17.24
N ARG A 257 -8.27 -15.45 18.57
CA ARG A 257 -7.15 -15.30 19.50
C ARG A 257 -6.24 -16.52 19.40
N PHE A 258 -4.99 -16.33 18.99
CA PHE A 258 -4.03 -17.43 18.84
C PHE A 258 -2.95 -17.44 19.93
N HIS A 259 -2.78 -16.35 20.69
CA HIS A 259 -1.78 -16.27 21.76
C HIS A 259 -2.19 -15.26 22.85
N GLU A 260 -1.77 -15.53 24.08
CA GLU A 260 -1.94 -14.65 25.25
C GLU A 260 -0.67 -14.72 26.10
N GLU A 261 -0.11 -13.55 26.43
CA GLU A 261 1.14 -13.42 27.16
C GLU A 261 0.96 -12.53 28.39
N THR A 262 1.42 -12.99 29.55
CA THR A 262 1.40 -12.16 30.77
C THR A 262 2.60 -11.22 30.81
N LEU A 263 2.34 -9.95 30.54
CA LEU A 263 3.36 -8.90 30.57
C LEU A 263 3.86 -8.64 31.99
N GLY A 264 3.01 -8.81 33.01
CA GLY A 264 3.47 -8.81 34.39
C GLY A 264 2.38 -8.58 35.41
N ARG A 265 2.80 -8.52 36.68
CA ARG A 265 1.96 -8.10 37.81
C ARG A 265 2.62 -6.88 38.44
N TYR A 266 1.85 -5.82 38.64
CA TYR A 266 2.36 -4.54 39.11
C TYR A 266 1.61 -4.10 40.36
N LEU A 267 2.36 -3.65 41.37
CA LEU A 267 1.78 -3.02 42.56
C LEU A 267 1.51 -1.54 42.26
N THR A 268 0.30 -1.07 42.55
CA THR A 268 -0.15 0.29 42.25
C THR A 268 0.25 1.29 43.36
N PRO A 269 0.60 2.55 43.02
CA PRO A 269 0.66 3.15 41.69
C PRO A 269 1.91 2.74 40.89
N VAL A 270 1.76 2.53 39.58
CA VAL A 270 2.84 2.11 38.68
C VAL A 270 3.48 3.34 38.03
N ALA A 271 4.82 3.44 38.03
CA ALA A 271 5.54 4.51 37.36
C ALA A 271 5.35 4.45 35.83
N ARG A 272 4.94 5.58 35.22
CA ARG A 272 4.53 5.70 33.81
C ARG A 272 5.58 5.25 32.79
N GLN A 273 6.79 5.81 32.89
CA GLN A 273 7.91 5.53 31.98
C GLN A 273 8.32 4.05 32.05
N LYS A 274 8.39 3.50 33.27
CA LYS A 274 8.80 2.12 33.51
C LYS A 274 7.81 1.09 32.95
N LEU A 275 6.51 1.37 32.95
CA LEU A 275 5.51 0.44 32.43
C LEU A 275 5.61 0.29 30.91
N SER A 276 5.65 1.41 30.18
CA SER A 276 5.65 1.38 28.71
C SER A 276 6.93 0.75 28.19
N GLU A 277 8.08 1.06 28.77
CA GLU A 277 9.36 0.44 28.45
C GLU A 277 9.34 -1.08 28.68
N LEU A 278 8.79 -1.55 29.80
CA LEU A 278 8.67 -2.98 30.11
C LEU A 278 7.72 -3.70 29.16
N VAL A 279 6.59 -3.07 28.80
CA VAL A 279 5.63 -3.61 27.83
C VAL A 279 6.29 -3.71 26.46
N SER A 280 6.94 -2.65 25.98
CA SER A 280 7.65 -2.66 24.70
C SER A 280 8.75 -3.72 24.68
N HIS A 281 9.57 -3.80 25.74
CA HIS A 281 10.61 -4.81 25.87
C HIS A 281 10.04 -6.25 25.84
N LYS A 282 8.92 -6.51 26.51
CA LYS A 282 8.30 -7.83 26.51
C LYS A 282 7.57 -8.19 25.22
N LEU A 283 6.93 -7.23 24.56
CA LEU A 283 6.30 -7.48 23.26
C LEU A 283 7.35 -7.74 22.16
N THR A 284 8.51 -7.09 22.27
CA THR A 284 9.63 -7.23 21.33
C THR A 284 10.65 -8.29 21.70
N SER A 285 10.39 -9.08 22.76
CA SER A 285 11.28 -10.19 23.13
C SER A 285 11.25 -11.29 22.06
N ASP A 286 12.33 -12.07 21.99
CA ASP A 286 12.43 -13.19 21.03
C ASP A 286 11.24 -14.17 21.11
N SER A 287 10.66 -14.34 22.30
CA SER A 287 9.48 -15.21 22.52
C SER A 287 8.19 -14.65 21.91
N ASN A 288 8.05 -13.33 21.82
CA ASN A 288 6.80 -12.66 21.48
C ASN A 288 6.85 -11.93 20.13
N VAL A 289 8.03 -11.70 19.57
CA VAL A 289 8.21 -10.97 18.30
C VAL A 289 7.45 -11.62 17.15
N GLU A 290 7.40 -12.95 17.10
CA GLU A 290 6.61 -13.67 16.10
C GLU A 290 5.11 -13.39 16.25
N HIS A 291 4.60 -13.44 17.48
CA HIS A 291 3.20 -13.19 17.79
C HIS A 291 2.83 -11.73 17.52
N LEU A 292 3.72 -10.79 17.87
CA LEU A 292 3.64 -9.37 17.58
C LEU A 292 3.54 -9.11 16.07
N GLU A 293 4.41 -9.73 15.27
CA GLU A 293 4.43 -9.59 13.81
C GLU A 293 3.20 -10.23 13.15
N ARG A 294 2.80 -11.42 13.62
CA ARG A 294 1.64 -12.18 13.11
C ARG A 294 0.30 -11.52 13.44
N ALA A 295 0.18 -10.87 14.58
CA ALA A 295 -1.10 -10.31 14.98
C ALA A 295 -1.62 -9.29 13.96
N ALA A 296 -2.90 -9.41 13.62
CA ALA A 296 -3.67 -8.35 12.95
C ALA A 296 -4.28 -7.40 13.99
N ARG A 297 -4.45 -7.88 15.23
CA ARG A 297 -4.89 -7.06 16.36
C ARG A 297 -4.21 -7.52 17.64
N ILE A 298 -3.80 -6.56 18.47
CA ILE A 298 -3.22 -6.80 19.79
C ILE A 298 -4.05 -6.03 20.81
N GLU A 299 -4.46 -6.70 21.87
CA GLU A 299 -5.21 -6.11 22.96
C GLU A 299 -4.36 -6.21 24.24
N LEU A 300 -4.09 -5.06 24.86
CA LEU A 300 -3.47 -5.01 26.18
C LEU A 300 -4.58 -4.89 27.21
N THR A 301 -4.74 -5.90 28.07
CA THR A 301 -5.81 -5.97 29.05
C THR A 301 -5.22 -5.89 30.46
N ILE A 302 -5.70 -4.94 31.24
CA ILE A 302 -5.47 -4.92 32.69
C ILE A 302 -6.57 -5.71 33.39
N LEU A 303 -6.20 -6.55 34.35
CA LEU A 303 -7.12 -7.26 35.23
C LEU A 303 -6.76 -6.99 36.68
N LEU A 304 -7.77 -6.70 37.50
CA LEU A 304 -7.65 -6.63 38.96
C LEU A 304 -8.74 -7.49 39.59
N ASP A 305 -8.47 -8.79 39.76
CA ASP A 305 -9.33 -9.79 40.40
C ASP A 305 -10.83 -9.47 40.31
N GLU A 306 -11.43 -9.08 41.43
CA GLU A 306 -12.87 -8.83 41.63
C GLU A 306 -13.32 -7.42 41.20
N TYR A 307 -12.40 -6.55 40.79
CA TYR A 307 -12.64 -5.11 40.54
C TYR A 307 -12.73 -4.74 39.07
N GLY A 308 -12.54 -5.70 38.15
CA GLY A 308 -12.80 -5.56 36.72
C GLY A 308 -11.55 -5.58 35.83
N SER A 309 -11.79 -5.38 34.53
CA SER A 309 -10.75 -5.31 33.49
C SER A 309 -11.02 -4.18 32.51
N GLU A 310 -9.96 -3.55 32.00
CA GLU A 310 -10.02 -2.61 30.88
C GLU A 310 -8.98 -3.00 29.83
N SER A 311 -9.19 -2.61 28.56
CA SER A 311 -8.24 -2.88 27.50
C SER A 311 -7.99 -1.71 26.55
N VAL A 312 -6.78 -1.71 25.99
CA VAL A 312 -6.35 -0.86 24.88
C VAL A 312 -6.07 -1.77 23.68
N THR A 313 -6.65 -1.42 22.53
CA THR A 313 -6.58 -2.23 21.32
C THR A 313 -5.76 -1.54 20.24
N PHE A 314 -4.88 -2.30 19.60
CA PHE A 314 -4.11 -1.90 18.43
C PHE A 314 -4.49 -2.77 17.24
N GLU A 315 -4.84 -2.15 16.12
CA GLU A 315 -5.09 -2.82 14.85
C GLU A 315 -3.89 -2.63 13.91
N LYS A 316 -3.54 -3.69 13.18
CA LYS A 316 -2.45 -3.71 12.21
C LYS A 316 -2.99 -4.09 10.84
N GLU A 317 -2.64 -3.31 9.82
CA GLU A 317 -2.85 -3.73 8.44
C GLU A 317 -1.91 -4.90 8.09
N ALA A 318 -2.45 -6.11 8.03
CA ALA A 318 -1.71 -7.31 7.68
C ALA A 318 -1.84 -7.59 6.17
N GLU A 319 -0.71 -7.68 5.47
CA GLU A 319 -0.69 -8.27 4.12
C GLU A 319 -1.08 -9.75 4.22
N PRO A 320 -1.89 -10.27 3.27
CA PRO A 320 -2.38 -11.65 3.30
C PRO A 320 -1.24 -12.67 3.21
N VAL A 321 -0.14 -12.31 2.55
CA VAL A 321 1.10 -13.09 2.53
C VAL A 321 2.22 -12.23 3.10
N ARG A 322 2.88 -12.70 4.16
CA ARG A 322 3.94 -11.93 4.84
C ARG A 322 4.98 -12.84 5.47
N TRP A 323 6.15 -12.27 5.70
CA TRP A 323 7.26 -12.95 6.35
C TRP A 323 7.32 -12.59 7.83
N LEU A 324 7.51 -13.58 8.68
CA LEU A 324 7.59 -13.45 10.14
C LEU A 324 8.96 -13.93 10.63
N ARG A 325 9.48 -13.29 11.67
CA ARG A 325 10.68 -13.77 12.36
C ARG A 325 10.30 -14.78 13.43
N LEU A 326 10.94 -15.95 13.40
CA LEU A 326 10.81 -16.96 14.45
C LEU A 326 11.88 -16.80 15.52
N ASN A 327 13.12 -16.55 15.10
CA ASN A 327 14.26 -16.37 16.01
C ASN A 327 15.39 -15.57 15.33
N ALA A 328 16.57 -15.57 15.95
CA ALA A 328 17.74 -14.85 15.46
C ALA A 328 18.14 -15.20 14.01
N THR A 329 17.95 -16.45 13.58
CA THR A 329 18.38 -16.94 12.26
C THR A 329 17.25 -17.43 11.38
N THR A 330 16.03 -17.60 11.90
CA THR A 330 14.95 -18.27 11.19
C THR A 330 13.78 -17.33 10.91
N VAL A 331 13.27 -17.41 9.68
CA VAL A 331 12.11 -16.65 9.21
C VAL A 331 11.10 -17.61 8.56
N ARG A 332 9.80 -17.35 8.73
CA ARG A 332 8.76 -18.16 8.10
C ARG A 332 7.80 -17.32 7.29
N LEU A 333 7.09 -17.96 6.37
CA LEU A 333 5.97 -17.40 5.66
C LEU A 333 4.69 -17.57 6.49
N SER A 334 3.87 -16.53 6.54
CA SER A 334 2.47 -16.57 6.96
C SER A 334 1.63 -16.31 5.73
N ASP A 335 0.74 -17.25 5.42
CA ASP A 335 -0.22 -17.13 4.33
C ASP A 335 -1.63 -17.21 4.91
N ASP A 336 -2.26 -16.04 5.03
CA ASP A 336 -3.64 -15.83 5.47
C ASP A 336 -4.57 -15.67 4.24
N SER A 337 -4.10 -15.98 3.02
CA SER A 337 -4.91 -15.87 1.80
C SER A 337 -5.88 -17.04 1.69
N ALA A 338 -7.16 -16.74 1.42
CA ALA A 338 -8.21 -17.75 1.21
C ALA A 338 -8.17 -18.36 -0.22
N GLY A 339 -7.05 -18.26 -0.93
CA GLY A 339 -6.94 -18.65 -2.33
C GLY A 339 -6.30 -20.02 -2.52
N ASP A 340 -6.73 -20.75 -3.57
CA ASP A 340 -6.21 -22.10 -3.88
C ASP A 340 -4.79 -22.12 -4.48
N THR A 341 -4.19 -20.97 -4.79
CA THR A 341 -2.88 -20.90 -5.47
C THR A 341 -1.75 -20.64 -4.47
N GLN A 342 -0.88 -21.64 -4.29
CA GLN A 342 0.30 -21.53 -3.44
C GLN A 342 1.31 -20.50 -4.00
N PRO A 343 1.88 -19.63 -3.15
CA PRO A 343 2.87 -18.65 -3.59
C PRO A 343 4.19 -19.32 -4.00
N ALA A 344 4.80 -18.81 -5.07
CA ALA A 344 6.16 -19.20 -5.45
C ALA A 344 7.18 -18.44 -4.60
N ILE A 345 8.15 -19.16 -4.03
CA ILE A 345 9.08 -18.61 -3.03
C ILE A 345 10.51 -18.62 -3.56
N GLU A 346 11.14 -17.45 -3.50
CA GLU A 346 12.52 -17.22 -3.89
C GLU A 346 13.28 -16.51 -2.76
N CYS A 347 14.45 -17.06 -2.40
CA CYS A 347 15.40 -16.43 -1.49
C CYS A 347 16.66 -16.01 -2.24
N TYR A 348 17.19 -14.84 -1.90
CA TYR A 348 18.44 -14.29 -2.45
C TYR A 348 19.38 -13.98 -1.29
N ASP A 349 20.40 -14.81 -1.13
CA ASP A 349 21.37 -14.69 -0.04
C ASP A 349 22.32 -13.50 -0.32
N LEU A 350 22.85 -12.84 0.72
CA LEU A 350 23.77 -11.70 0.54
C LEU A 350 25.07 -12.06 -0.19
N ASN A 351 25.50 -13.31 -0.13
CA ASN A 351 26.67 -13.79 -0.87
C ASN A 351 26.38 -14.10 -2.36
N ALA A 352 25.11 -14.04 -2.76
CA ALA A 352 24.63 -14.42 -4.09
C ALA A 352 23.40 -13.59 -4.49
N VAL A 353 23.50 -12.25 -4.43
CA VAL A 353 22.34 -11.34 -4.54
C VAL A 353 21.59 -11.39 -5.87
N ASP A 354 22.24 -11.91 -6.92
CA ASP A 354 21.72 -12.10 -8.27
C ASP A 354 21.00 -13.45 -8.47
N LYS A 355 21.30 -14.46 -7.65
CA LYS A 355 20.87 -15.84 -7.86
C LYS A 355 19.73 -16.22 -6.91
N ALA A 356 18.60 -16.64 -7.50
CA ALA A 356 17.47 -17.14 -6.74
C ALA A 356 17.75 -18.56 -6.23
N ARG A 357 17.39 -18.80 -4.97
CA ARG A 357 17.21 -20.12 -4.39
C ARG A 357 15.72 -20.35 -4.20
N ALA A 358 15.15 -21.24 -5.00
CA ALA A 358 13.76 -21.66 -4.81
C ALA A 358 13.63 -22.39 -3.47
N VAL A 359 12.55 -22.10 -2.73
CA VAL A 359 12.19 -22.81 -1.50
C VAL A 359 10.80 -23.37 -1.65
N GLU A 360 10.61 -24.60 -1.18
CA GLU A 360 9.30 -25.25 -1.18
C GLU A 360 8.34 -24.54 -0.22
N TYR A 361 7.07 -24.43 -0.62
CA TYR A 361 6.04 -23.72 0.15
C TYR A 361 5.89 -24.26 1.58
N GLY A 362 5.81 -25.59 1.75
CA GLY A 362 5.71 -26.21 3.08
C GLY A 362 6.88 -25.86 4.00
N LYS A 363 8.12 -25.90 3.48
CA LYS A 363 9.31 -25.49 4.24
C LYS A 363 9.31 -24.02 4.62
N ALA A 364 8.73 -23.17 3.78
CA ALA A 364 8.62 -21.76 4.11
C ALA A 364 7.62 -21.49 5.23
N LEU A 365 6.53 -22.27 5.32
CA LEU A 365 5.57 -22.19 6.43
C LEU A 365 6.19 -22.69 7.75
N GLU A 366 6.99 -23.76 7.70
CA GLU A 366 7.69 -24.30 8.87
C GLU A 366 8.76 -23.34 9.39
N GLY A 367 9.56 -22.78 8.47
CA GLY A 367 10.66 -21.87 8.79
C GLY A 367 11.89 -22.14 7.93
N ILE A 368 12.52 -21.06 7.48
CA ILE A 368 13.73 -21.05 6.66
C ILE A 368 14.84 -20.39 7.46
N GLU A 369 15.95 -21.09 7.60
CA GLU A 369 17.17 -20.52 8.17
C GLU A 369 17.84 -19.56 7.16
N LEU A 370 18.12 -18.35 7.63
CA LEU A 370 18.85 -17.33 6.91
C LEU A 370 20.32 -17.76 6.77
N ARG A 371 20.83 -17.72 5.53
CA ARG A 371 22.23 -18.06 5.26
C ARG A 371 23.13 -16.85 5.46
N GLY A 372 24.29 -17.08 6.07
CA GLY A 372 25.27 -16.02 6.33
C GLY A 372 24.67 -14.90 7.17
N LYS A 373 24.81 -13.65 6.72
CA LYS A 373 24.23 -12.48 7.40
C LYS A 373 22.77 -12.17 7.00
N GLY A 374 22.16 -13.01 6.16
CA GLY A 374 20.79 -12.85 5.70
C GLY A 374 20.64 -12.65 4.18
N GLY A 375 19.51 -12.08 3.78
CA GLY A 375 19.14 -11.92 2.38
C GLY A 375 17.73 -11.38 2.14
N LEU A 376 17.33 -11.37 0.87
CA LEU A 376 16.00 -11.01 0.42
C LEU A 376 15.14 -12.28 0.30
N LEU A 377 13.99 -12.31 0.96
CA LEU A 377 12.96 -13.33 0.78
C LEU A 377 11.79 -12.74 0.02
N MET A 378 11.28 -13.50 -0.95
CA MET A 378 10.22 -13.07 -1.84
C MET A 378 9.19 -14.18 -2.02
N ALA A 379 7.92 -13.85 -1.78
CA ALA A 379 6.78 -14.67 -2.15
C ALA A 379 6.03 -14.00 -3.31
N LYS A 380 5.64 -14.77 -4.32
CA LYS A 380 4.90 -14.29 -5.49
C LYS A 380 3.57 -15.01 -5.59
N GLN A 381 2.47 -14.25 -5.58
CA GLN A 381 1.11 -14.78 -5.68
C GLN A 381 0.24 -13.84 -6.52
N ASN A 382 -0.50 -14.36 -7.50
CA ASN A 382 -1.46 -13.59 -8.31
C ASN A 382 -0.91 -12.26 -8.88
N GLY A 383 0.35 -12.26 -9.33
CA GLY A 383 1.02 -11.06 -9.86
C GLY A 383 1.48 -10.04 -8.81
N ARG A 384 1.24 -10.29 -7.52
CA ARG A 384 1.75 -9.50 -6.39
C ARG A 384 3.04 -10.11 -5.84
N HIS A 385 3.94 -9.24 -5.37
CA HIS A 385 5.23 -9.63 -4.79
C HIS A 385 5.29 -9.16 -3.33
N TYR A 386 5.62 -10.09 -2.44
CA TYR A 386 5.74 -9.88 -1.00
C TYR A 386 7.19 -10.11 -0.59
N GLY A 387 7.96 -9.03 -0.54
CA GLY A 387 9.41 -9.04 -0.32
C GLY A 387 9.81 -8.48 1.05
N VAL A 388 10.67 -9.21 1.76
CA VAL A 388 11.35 -8.73 2.99
C VAL A 388 12.85 -8.92 2.88
N ILE A 389 13.61 -7.96 3.40
CA ILE A 389 15.05 -8.13 3.60
C ILE A 389 15.28 -8.47 5.06
N ALA A 390 15.78 -9.68 5.30
CA ALA A 390 15.98 -10.21 6.64
C ALA A 390 17.47 -10.46 6.93
N THR A 391 17.94 -10.00 8.09
CA THR A 391 19.32 -10.22 8.56
C THR A 391 19.34 -11.09 9.81
N THR A 392 20.42 -11.83 10.05
CA THR A 392 20.57 -12.58 11.30
C THR A 392 20.77 -11.62 12.47
N VAL A 393 20.14 -11.89 13.61
CA VAL A 393 20.36 -11.12 14.86
C VAL A 393 21.58 -11.71 15.57
N GLN A 394 22.56 -10.87 15.90
CA GLN A 394 23.67 -11.25 16.79
C GLN A 394 23.43 -10.62 18.15
N SER A 395 23.47 -11.43 19.21
CA SER A 395 23.16 -10.99 20.58
C SER A 395 24.25 -10.11 21.19
N GLN A 396 25.50 -10.25 20.74
CA GLN A 396 26.63 -9.40 21.15
C GLN A 396 27.56 -9.18 19.97
N LEU A 397 27.94 -7.92 19.74
CA LEU A 397 29.01 -7.56 18.81
C LEU A 397 30.33 -7.58 19.57
N THR A 398 31.28 -8.39 19.11
CA THR A 398 32.63 -8.48 19.71
C THR A 398 33.64 -7.58 19.01
N SER A 399 33.33 -7.12 17.79
CA SER A 399 34.19 -6.25 16.99
C SER A 399 33.39 -5.38 16.01
N PHE A 400 33.91 -4.19 15.67
CA PHE A 400 33.34 -3.33 14.63
C PHE A 400 33.30 -3.98 13.24
N SER A 401 34.17 -4.96 12.95
CA SER A 401 34.12 -5.72 11.69
C SER A 401 32.83 -6.52 11.52
N GLU A 402 32.13 -6.83 12.61
CA GLU A 402 30.88 -7.59 12.58
C GLU A 402 29.70 -6.74 12.06
N LEU A 403 29.80 -5.40 12.14
CA LEU A 403 28.86 -4.45 11.56
C LEU A 403 28.91 -4.43 10.03
N ASP A 404 29.96 -4.97 9.42
CA ASP A 404 30.05 -5.01 7.96
C ASP A 404 29.08 -6.05 7.40
N ILE A 405 28.33 -5.70 6.35
CA ILE A 405 27.36 -6.59 5.72
C ILE A 405 27.71 -6.66 4.23
N PRO A 406 28.77 -7.42 3.88
CA PRO A 406 29.19 -7.50 2.49
C PRO A 406 28.11 -8.20 1.67
N ALA A 407 27.93 -7.70 0.45
CA ALA A 407 27.04 -8.31 -0.54
C ALA A 407 27.86 -8.65 -1.78
N THR A 408 27.70 -9.86 -2.30
CA THR A 408 28.43 -10.37 -3.45
C THR A 408 27.49 -11.03 -4.46
N LEU A 409 27.91 -11.06 -5.71
CA LEU A 409 27.21 -11.79 -6.76
C LEU A 409 27.79 -13.21 -6.88
N SER A 410 26.93 -14.17 -7.20
CA SER A 410 27.29 -15.60 -7.28
C SER A 410 28.20 -15.92 -8.47
N THR A 411 28.07 -15.20 -9.60
CA THR A 411 28.78 -15.57 -10.83
C THR A 411 29.58 -14.41 -11.41
N ALA A 412 30.72 -14.74 -12.03
CA ALA A 412 31.55 -13.78 -12.75
C ALA A 412 30.91 -13.31 -14.07
N HIS A 413 29.94 -14.04 -14.64
CA HIS A 413 29.36 -13.76 -15.96
C HIS A 413 27.83 -13.64 -15.86
N VAL A 414 27.35 -12.55 -15.28
CA VAL A 414 25.91 -12.22 -15.22
C VAL A 414 25.56 -11.34 -16.42
N GLN A 415 24.53 -11.72 -17.18
CA GLN A 415 23.98 -10.86 -18.22
C GLN A 415 23.45 -9.55 -17.62
N PRO A 416 23.67 -8.38 -18.24
CA PRO A 416 23.18 -7.09 -17.74
C PRO A 416 21.68 -7.06 -17.37
N THR A 417 20.85 -7.74 -18.15
CA THR A 417 19.40 -7.88 -17.89
C THR A 417 19.10 -8.61 -16.59
N GLY A 418 19.90 -9.63 -16.24
CA GLY A 418 19.81 -10.33 -14.96
C GLY A 418 20.12 -9.43 -13.77
N ILE A 419 21.15 -8.57 -13.91
CA ILE A 419 21.53 -7.59 -12.89
C ILE A 419 20.42 -6.55 -12.70
N ILE A 420 19.86 -6.02 -13.79
CA ILE A 420 18.75 -5.05 -13.76
C ILE A 420 17.53 -5.65 -13.05
N ASN A 421 17.19 -6.92 -13.34
CA ASN A 421 16.09 -7.61 -12.67
C ASN A 421 16.37 -7.86 -11.19
N ALA A 422 17.62 -8.12 -10.81
CA ALA A 422 18.01 -8.19 -9.41
C ALA A 422 17.85 -6.83 -8.71
N LEU A 423 18.33 -5.74 -9.32
CA LEU A 423 18.15 -4.37 -8.81
C LEU A 423 16.69 -4.05 -8.55
N LYS A 424 15.79 -4.36 -9.48
CA LYS A 424 14.34 -4.21 -9.31
C LYS A 424 13.81 -4.93 -8.06
N ARG A 425 14.22 -6.19 -7.87
CA ARG A 425 13.78 -7.02 -6.74
C ARG A 425 14.23 -6.43 -5.40
N TRP A 426 15.51 -6.04 -5.31
CA TRP A 426 16.08 -5.45 -4.10
C TRP A 426 15.53 -4.05 -3.78
N HIS A 427 15.20 -3.24 -4.80
CA HIS A 427 14.50 -1.96 -4.61
C HIS A 427 13.02 -2.12 -4.23
N ALA A 428 12.33 -3.12 -4.78
CA ALA A 428 10.92 -3.35 -4.49
C ALA A 428 10.67 -3.84 -3.05
N ALA A 429 11.67 -4.45 -2.41
CA ALA A 429 11.59 -4.92 -1.04
C ALA A 429 11.66 -3.74 -0.05
N ARG A 430 10.48 -3.29 0.40
CA ARG A 430 10.35 -2.18 1.36
C ARG A 430 10.46 -2.64 2.82
N ARG A 431 9.99 -3.84 3.14
CA ARG A 431 10.01 -4.37 4.51
C ARG A 431 11.43 -4.81 4.88
N LEU A 432 11.85 -4.42 6.08
CA LEU A 432 13.15 -4.71 6.65
C LEU A 432 12.94 -5.50 7.94
N MET A 433 13.72 -6.55 8.16
CA MET A 433 13.56 -7.45 9.30
C MET A 433 14.92 -7.77 9.93
N GLY A 434 15.11 -7.35 11.17
CA GLY A 434 16.36 -7.56 11.90
C GLY A 434 17.34 -6.39 11.82
N PRO A 435 18.38 -6.40 12.67
CA PRO A 435 19.33 -5.31 12.78
C PRO A 435 20.09 -5.17 11.46
N MET A 436 20.29 -3.94 11.01
CA MET A 436 21.09 -3.63 9.81
C MET A 436 20.53 -4.15 8.48
N ALA A 437 19.26 -4.59 8.42
CA ALA A 437 18.59 -4.95 7.15
C ALA A 437 18.61 -3.80 6.11
N PHE A 438 18.60 -2.53 6.58
CA PHE A 438 18.83 -1.38 5.71
C PHE A 438 20.21 -1.39 5.05
N MET A 439 21.28 -1.71 5.81
CA MET A 439 22.64 -1.83 5.28
C MET A 439 22.76 -3.00 4.32
N ALA A 440 22.13 -4.15 4.64
CA ALA A 440 22.05 -5.30 3.75
C ALA A 440 21.44 -4.91 2.38
N ARG A 441 20.32 -4.19 2.38
CA ARG A 441 19.70 -3.65 1.15
C ARG A 441 20.66 -2.74 0.39
N ARG A 442 21.22 -1.74 1.08
CA ARG A 442 22.12 -0.75 0.48
C ARG A 442 23.32 -1.42 -0.18
N ASN A 443 23.96 -2.35 0.54
CA ASN A 443 25.17 -3.01 0.07
C ASN A 443 24.86 -3.97 -1.09
N ALA A 444 23.71 -4.67 -1.08
CA ALA A 444 23.26 -5.50 -2.19
C ALA A 444 22.99 -4.67 -3.47
N ILE A 445 22.28 -3.55 -3.34
CA ILE A 445 22.05 -2.61 -4.45
C ILE A 445 23.39 -2.09 -4.97
N HIS A 446 24.28 -1.67 -4.08
CA HIS A 446 25.58 -1.14 -4.47
C HIS A 446 26.43 -2.17 -5.22
N ALA A 447 26.48 -3.42 -4.74
CA ALA A 447 27.21 -4.51 -5.40
C ALA A 447 26.66 -4.80 -6.81
N LEU A 448 25.33 -4.77 -6.97
CA LEU A 448 24.66 -4.94 -8.27
C LEU A 448 24.95 -3.76 -9.22
N GLU A 449 24.91 -2.52 -8.73
CA GLU A 449 25.24 -1.33 -9.53
C GLU A 449 26.70 -1.31 -9.99
N GLN A 450 27.64 -1.61 -9.09
CA GLN A 450 29.06 -1.74 -9.41
C GLN A 450 29.28 -2.82 -10.46
N ARG A 451 28.58 -3.96 -10.33
CA ARG A 451 28.67 -5.00 -11.33
C ARG A 451 28.10 -4.56 -12.68
N LEU A 452 26.96 -3.88 -12.69
CA LEU A 452 26.36 -3.39 -13.93
C LEU A 452 27.32 -2.44 -14.65
N GLU A 453 27.94 -1.51 -13.91
CA GLU A 453 28.95 -0.60 -14.45
C GLU A 453 30.16 -1.37 -14.99
N LEU A 454 30.67 -2.37 -14.26
CA LEU A 454 31.78 -3.21 -14.73
C LEU A 454 31.45 -3.91 -16.05
N VAL A 455 30.27 -4.51 -16.16
CA VAL A 455 29.88 -5.26 -17.37
C VAL A 455 29.66 -4.32 -18.56
N LEU A 456 29.12 -3.12 -18.34
CA LEU A 456 28.83 -2.17 -19.41
C LEU A 456 30.03 -1.31 -19.83
N CYS A 457 30.87 -0.91 -18.88
CA CYS A 457 31.97 0.01 -19.13
C CYS A 457 33.33 -0.69 -19.24
N GLY A 458 33.49 -1.90 -18.70
CA GLY A 458 34.74 -2.67 -18.72
C GLY A 458 35.62 -2.44 -17.49
N GLN A 459 36.56 -3.37 -17.28
CA GLN A 459 37.46 -3.38 -16.12
C GLN A 459 38.41 -2.18 -16.08
N ASP A 460 38.92 -1.75 -17.23
CA ASP A 460 39.82 -0.60 -17.38
C ASP A 460 39.17 0.71 -16.91
N TRP A 461 37.86 0.84 -17.11
CA TRP A 461 37.08 1.98 -16.63
C TRP A 461 36.97 1.97 -15.10
N ILE A 462 36.61 0.83 -14.52
CA ILE A 462 36.44 0.68 -13.07
C ILE A 462 37.76 0.97 -12.33
N GLU A 463 38.88 0.47 -12.83
CA GLU A 463 40.21 0.73 -12.25
C GLU A 463 40.56 2.22 -12.32
N ALA A 464 40.28 2.88 -13.45
CA ALA A 464 40.50 4.31 -13.60
C ALA A 464 39.64 5.12 -12.63
N VAL A 465 38.34 4.82 -12.51
CA VAL A 465 37.43 5.49 -11.58
C VAL A 465 37.86 5.28 -10.12
N GLY A 466 38.32 4.08 -9.75
CA GLY A 466 38.78 3.77 -8.40
C GLY A 466 40.04 4.54 -7.97
N SER A 467 40.86 4.99 -8.91
CA SER A 467 42.07 5.77 -8.65
C SER A 467 41.84 7.28 -8.50
N VAL A 468 40.64 7.77 -8.86
CA VAL A 468 40.36 9.19 -9.04
C VAL A 468 39.60 9.78 -7.84
N ARG A 469 40.07 10.95 -7.40
CA ARG A 469 39.44 11.84 -6.42
C ARG A 469 38.78 13.06 -7.12
N ALA A 470 37.98 13.83 -6.39
CA ALA A 470 37.18 14.93 -6.95
C ALA A 470 38.03 16.04 -7.63
N ASP A 471 39.22 16.31 -7.11
CA ASP A 471 40.24 17.20 -7.68
C ASP A 471 40.85 16.65 -8.97
N THR A 472 41.00 15.33 -9.09
CA THR A 472 41.62 14.62 -10.22
C THR A 472 40.64 14.13 -11.31
N LEU A 473 39.34 14.46 -11.23
CA LEU A 473 38.30 14.06 -12.20
C LEU A 473 38.66 14.29 -13.68
N GLY A 474 39.51 15.29 -13.96
CA GLY A 474 39.98 15.62 -15.31
C GLY A 474 40.80 14.51 -15.98
N GLU A 475 41.41 13.62 -15.20
CA GLU A 475 42.19 12.49 -15.70
C GLU A 475 41.31 11.47 -16.44
N LEU A 476 40.01 11.40 -16.09
CA LEU A 476 39.05 10.50 -16.72
C LEU A 476 38.52 11.01 -18.07
N TYR A 477 38.75 12.28 -18.45
CA TYR A 477 38.21 12.82 -19.70
C TYR A 477 38.67 12.04 -20.93
N GLY A 478 39.90 11.53 -20.93
CA GLY A 478 40.42 10.67 -22.00
C GLY A 478 39.85 9.25 -21.99
N ARG A 479 39.33 8.79 -20.85
CA ARG A 479 38.84 7.42 -20.63
C ARG A 479 37.37 7.22 -20.97
N VAL A 480 36.62 8.33 -21.16
CA VAL A 480 35.29 8.34 -21.78
C VAL A 480 35.36 8.00 -23.28
N PHE A 481 36.56 7.82 -23.86
CA PHE A 481 36.81 7.31 -25.23
C PHE A 481 36.07 8.05 -26.35
N TYR A 482 35.94 9.38 -26.25
CA TYR A 482 35.43 10.23 -27.34
C TYR A 482 36.30 11.46 -27.57
N SER A 483 36.29 12.38 -26.61
CA SER A 483 37.16 13.55 -26.62
C SER A 483 37.29 14.11 -25.21
N ARG A 484 38.39 14.80 -24.92
CA ARG A 484 38.55 15.51 -23.64
C ARG A 484 37.48 16.59 -23.43
N GLY A 485 37.01 17.19 -24.52
CA GLY A 485 35.94 18.18 -24.52
C GLY A 485 34.59 17.61 -24.07
N PHE A 486 34.26 16.39 -24.49
CA PHE A 486 33.02 15.72 -24.07
C PHE A 486 33.00 15.45 -22.55
N GLY A 487 34.10 14.91 -22.00
CA GLY A 487 34.25 14.71 -20.55
C GLY A 487 34.17 16.03 -19.77
N ALA A 488 34.82 17.09 -20.25
CA ALA A 488 34.74 18.41 -19.64
C ALA A 488 33.31 18.99 -19.67
N GLY A 489 32.60 18.85 -20.80
CA GLY A 489 31.21 19.28 -20.94
C GLY A 489 30.26 18.55 -20.00
N LEU A 490 30.45 17.24 -19.81
CA LEU A 490 29.70 16.45 -18.83
C LEU A 490 29.99 16.92 -17.40
N ARG A 491 31.24 17.23 -17.04
CA ARG A 491 31.58 17.72 -15.69
C ARG A 491 30.95 19.09 -15.40
N ALA A 492 30.83 19.96 -16.39
CA ALA A 492 30.34 21.33 -16.22
C ALA A 492 28.86 21.40 -15.83
N TYR A 493 28.07 20.37 -16.13
CA TYR A 493 26.65 20.35 -15.80
C TYR A 493 26.39 19.76 -14.41
N ASN A 494 25.48 20.38 -13.65
CA ASN A 494 25.06 19.88 -12.35
C ASN A 494 23.96 18.82 -12.51
N TRP A 495 24.36 17.55 -12.58
CA TRP A 495 23.47 16.42 -12.77
C TRP A 495 22.59 16.14 -11.54
N ARG A 496 21.37 16.68 -11.55
CA ARG A 496 20.35 16.42 -10.52
C ARG A 496 19.27 15.46 -11.02
N TYR A 497 19.68 14.27 -11.48
CA TYR A 497 18.78 13.32 -12.13
C TYR A 497 17.55 12.95 -11.26
N GLU A 498 17.75 12.73 -9.96
CA GLU A 498 16.65 12.40 -9.04
C GLU A 498 15.67 13.55 -8.81
N ALA A 499 16.13 14.81 -8.94
CA ALA A 499 15.30 15.99 -8.72
C ALA A 499 14.65 16.51 -10.00
N ASP A 500 15.35 16.40 -11.15
CA ASP A 500 14.87 16.85 -12.47
C ASP A 500 15.42 15.95 -13.58
N GLU A 501 14.79 14.78 -13.72
CA GLU A 501 15.10 13.79 -14.77
C GLU A 501 14.97 14.40 -16.18
N SER A 502 13.97 15.27 -16.40
CA SER A 502 13.71 15.85 -17.72
C SER A 502 14.82 16.80 -18.16
N ALA A 503 15.32 17.66 -17.26
CA ALA A 503 16.44 18.54 -17.56
C ALA A 503 17.73 17.75 -17.78
N ALA A 504 18.01 16.74 -16.95
CA ALA A 504 19.18 15.88 -17.10
C ALA A 504 19.17 15.15 -18.45
N ILE A 505 18.04 14.56 -18.84
CA ILE A 505 17.91 13.90 -20.15
C ILE A 505 18.08 14.90 -21.29
N LYS A 506 17.43 16.07 -21.22
CA LYS A 506 17.53 17.10 -22.27
C LYS A 506 18.97 17.56 -22.48
N GLU A 507 19.70 17.78 -21.39
CA GLU A 507 21.09 18.21 -21.46
C GLU A 507 22.00 17.10 -21.96
N PHE A 508 21.81 15.86 -21.49
CA PHE A 508 22.59 14.72 -21.99
C PHE A 508 22.40 14.53 -23.50
N LEU A 509 21.16 14.62 -23.99
CA LEU A 509 20.85 14.57 -25.41
C LEU A 509 21.49 15.72 -26.19
N ARG A 510 21.48 16.95 -25.66
CA ARG A 510 22.15 18.09 -26.28
C ARG A 510 23.65 17.82 -26.45
N LEU A 511 24.30 17.32 -25.39
CA LEU A 511 25.74 17.02 -25.41
C LEU A 511 26.07 15.85 -26.36
N THR A 512 25.31 14.76 -26.32
CA THR A 512 25.62 13.55 -27.10
C THR A 512 25.20 13.65 -28.56
N THR A 513 24.08 14.29 -28.89
CA THR A 513 23.53 14.33 -30.27
C THR A 513 23.89 15.60 -31.03
N GLN A 514 23.94 16.77 -30.37
CA GLN A 514 24.09 18.06 -31.06
C GLN A 514 25.51 18.61 -30.98
N VAL A 515 26.08 18.67 -29.77
CA VAL A 515 27.38 19.32 -29.54
C VAL A 515 28.53 18.42 -29.96
N TYR A 516 28.60 17.25 -29.34
CA TYR A 516 29.73 16.35 -29.55
C TYR A 516 29.42 15.26 -30.56
N LYS A 517 28.15 14.99 -30.91
CA LYS A 517 27.77 13.99 -31.94
C LYS A 517 28.34 12.59 -31.67
N VAL A 518 28.29 12.16 -30.41
CA VAL A 518 28.70 10.83 -29.92
C VAL A 518 27.75 9.73 -30.42
N SER A 519 26.45 10.04 -30.52
CA SER A 519 25.44 9.14 -31.07
C SER A 519 24.30 9.97 -31.67
N THR A 520 23.68 9.47 -32.74
CA THR A 520 22.45 10.04 -33.32
C THR A 520 21.19 9.28 -32.88
N ASP A 521 21.34 8.17 -32.16
CA ASP A 521 20.24 7.36 -31.63
C ASP A 521 19.79 7.94 -30.27
N GLU A 522 18.74 8.77 -30.30
CA GLU A 522 18.16 9.38 -29.11
C GLU A 522 17.64 8.33 -28.09
N PRO A 523 16.87 7.30 -28.49
CA PRO A 523 16.50 6.21 -27.60
C PRO A 523 17.68 5.57 -26.87
N LEU A 524 18.78 5.28 -27.58
CA LEU A 524 19.98 4.69 -26.97
C LEU A 524 20.66 5.64 -25.98
N CYS A 525 20.67 6.95 -26.26
CA CYS A 525 21.18 7.96 -25.33
C CYS A 525 20.36 8.05 -24.04
N ARG A 526 19.02 8.00 -24.15
CA ARG A 526 18.11 7.98 -22.99
C ARG A 526 18.34 6.72 -22.15
N LEU A 527 18.47 5.57 -22.80
CA LEU A 527 18.77 4.31 -22.12
C LEU A 527 20.11 4.35 -21.39
N ALA A 528 21.16 4.91 -21.99
CA ALA A 528 22.49 5.05 -21.36
C ALA A 528 22.42 5.87 -20.06
N LEU A 529 21.74 7.03 -20.09
CA LEU A 529 21.59 7.87 -18.92
C LEU A 529 20.77 7.19 -17.82
N LYS A 530 19.68 6.53 -18.20
CA LYS A 530 18.82 5.78 -17.28
C LYS A 530 19.54 4.59 -16.64
N LEU A 531 20.39 3.88 -17.38
CA LEU A 531 21.24 2.80 -16.86
C LEU A 531 22.23 3.30 -15.80
N ALA A 532 22.79 4.49 -15.99
CA ALA A 532 23.71 5.06 -15.02
C ALA A 532 22.98 5.49 -13.73
N PHE A 533 21.93 6.30 -13.85
CA PHE A 533 21.29 6.95 -12.70
C PHE A 533 20.17 6.14 -12.04
N ALA A 534 19.37 5.40 -12.81
CA ALA A 534 18.19 4.70 -12.30
C ALA A 534 18.00 3.32 -12.95
N PRO A 535 18.98 2.40 -12.88
CA PRO A 535 18.93 1.11 -13.57
C PRO A 535 17.73 0.23 -13.16
N SER A 536 17.23 0.38 -11.93
CA SER A 536 16.06 -0.35 -11.43
C SER A 536 14.74 0.09 -12.08
N THR A 537 14.65 1.27 -12.69
CA THR A 537 13.40 1.79 -13.30
C THR A 537 13.28 1.44 -14.78
N ILE A 538 14.24 0.72 -15.35
CA ILE A 538 14.24 0.31 -16.75
C ILE A 538 13.09 -0.66 -17.00
N THR A 539 12.26 -0.39 -17.99
CA THR A 539 11.11 -1.20 -18.37
C THR A 539 11.38 -1.97 -19.67
N LYS A 540 10.46 -2.84 -20.08
CA LYS A 540 10.57 -3.54 -21.37
C LYS A 540 10.51 -2.58 -22.56
N SER A 541 9.79 -1.45 -22.44
CA SER A 541 9.72 -0.46 -23.52
C SER A 541 11.02 0.32 -23.70
N ASP A 542 11.85 0.43 -22.66
CA ASP A 542 13.17 1.05 -22.74
C ASP A 542 14.19 0.14 -23.43
N LEU A 543 13.98 -1.18 -23.37
CA LEU A 543 14.78 -2.20 -24.05
C LEU A 543 14.09 -2.56 -25.37
N HIS A 544 14.22 -1.69 -26.38
CA HIS A 544 13.60 -1.83 -27.70
C HIS A 544 13.87 -3.18 -28.40
N SER A 545 14.97 -3.86 -28.03
CA SER A 545 15.32 -5.22 -28.44
C SER A 545 16.11 -5.94 -27.33
N VAL A 546 16.24 -7.27 -27.43
CA VAL A 546 17.10 -8.07 -26.53
C VAL A 546 18.56 -7.62 -26.61
N ASP A 547 18.97 -7.10 -27.76
CA ASP A 547 20.34 -6.68 -28.06
C ASP A 547 20.58 -5.18 -27.80
N SER A 548 19.61 -4.45 -27.24
CA SER A 548 19.77 -3.00 -26.96
C SER A 548 20.95 -2.71 -26.03
N LEU A 549 21.32 -3.65 -25.18
CA LEU A 549 22.50 -3.54 -24.31
C LEU A 549 23.81 -3.89 -25.03
N ASP A 550 23.75 -4.73 -26.08
CA ASP A 550 24.91 -5.02 -26.93
C ASP A 550 25.30 -3.83 -27.81
N ALA A 551 24.36 -2.92 -28.11
CA ALA A 551 24.65 -1.65 -28.79
C ALA A 551 25.65 -0.77 -28.01
N PHE A 552 25.80 -0.94 -26.70
CA PHE A 552 26.83 -0.24 -25.93
C PHE A 552 28.24 -0.81 -26.12
N LYS A 553 28.38 -2.04 -26.63
CA LYS A 553 29.69 -2.59 -27.03
C LYS A 553 30.27 -1.85 -28.24
N THR A 554 29.41 -1.38 -29.15
CA THR A 554 29.83 -0.60 -30.32
C THR A 554 29.96 0.89 -30.03
N ASN A 555 29.22 1.42 -29.04
CA ASN A 555 29.32 2.81 -28.60
C ASN A 555 29.67 2.93 -27.11
N THR A 556 30.87 2.48 -26.74
CA THR A 556 31.35 2.49 -25.34
C THR A 556 31.47 3.91 -24.77
N ALA A 557 31.73 4.91 -25.63
CA ALA A 557 31.81 6.30 -25.24
C ALA A 557 30.50 6.85 -24.66
N LEU A 558 29.37 6.44 -25.22
CA LEU A 558 28.05 6.86 -24.77
C LEU A 558 27.77 6.36 -23.34
N ILE A 559 27.98 5.07 -23.08
CA ILE A 559 27.70 4.48 -21.76
C ILE A 559 28.69 4.97 -20.70
N ARG A 560 29.99 5.05 -21.02
CA ARG A 560 31.00 5.65 -20.12
C ARG A 560 30.71 7.12 -19.84
N GLY A 561 30.21 7.87 -20.83
CA GLY A 561 29.78 9.26 -20.64
C GLY A 561 28.63 9.38 -19.63
N ALA A 562 27.63 8.49 -19.70
CA ALA A 562 26.54 8.46 -18.72
C ALA A 562 27.03 8.11 -17.30
N TYR A 563 27.90 7.11 -17.15
CA TYR A 563 28.48 6.76 -15.84
C TYR A 563 29.43 7.86 -15.32
N PHE A 564 30.14 8.57 -16.20
CA PHE A 564 30.92 9.75 -15.82
C PHE A 564 30.04 10.89 -15.30
N ALA A 565 28.91 11.17 -15.96
CA ALA A 565 27.93 12.15 -15.48
C ALA A 565 27.43 11.82 -14.07
N ARG A 566 27.13 10.54 -13.81
CA ARG A 566 26.78 10.05 -12.47
C ARG A 566 27.91 10.24 -11.45
N LEU A 567 29.14 9.95 -11.83
CA LEU A 567 30.30 10.15 -10.97
C LEU A 567 30.48 11.63 -10.60
N ALA A 568 30.37 12.52 -11.59
CA ALA A 568 30.42 13.97 -11.39
C ALA A 568 29.31 14.46 -10.43
N ALA A 569 28.10 13.91 -10.56
CA ALA A 569 26.98 14.19 -9.65
C ALA A 569 27.32 13.81 -8.20
N LYS A 570 27.83 12.59 -7.99
CA LYS A 570 28.20 12.07 -6.65
C LYS A 570 29.30 12.90 -6.00
N MET A 571 30.34 13.25 -6.74
CA MET A 571 31.46 14.06 -6.23
C MET A 571 31.05 15.51 -5.95
N GLY A 572 30.19 16.10 -6.78
CA GLY A 572 29.63 17.44 -6.52
C GLY A 572 28.79 17.49 -5.23
N ALA A 573 28.00 16.45 -4.96
CA ALA A 573 27.22 16.35 -3.73
C ALA A 573 28.10 16.22 -2.47
N GLN A 574 29.23 15.51 -2.55
CA GLN A 574 30.18 15.36 -1.44
C GLN A 574 30.88 16.68 -1.06
N ILE A 575 31.24 17.50 -2.06
CA ILE A 575 31.86 18.81 -1.83
C ILE A 575 30.89 19.74 -1.08
N HIS A 576 29.65 19.84 -1.55
CA HIS A 576 28.63 20.67 -0.89
C HIS A 576 28.28 20.20 0.52
N ALA A 577 28.31 18.88 0.80
CA ALA A 577 28.10 18.36 2.14
C ALA A 577 29.29 18.67 3.09
N SER A 578 30.52 18.78 2.57
CA SER A 578 31.71 19.14 3.35
C SER A 578 31.84 20.64 3.61
N GLU A 579 31.26 21.50 2.77
CA GLU A 579 31.23 22.96 2.95
C GLU A 579 30.13 23.41 3.92
N ALA A 580 29.13 22.56 4.16
CA ALA A 580 27.99 22.83 5.06
C ALA A 580 28.17 22.27 6.48
N ALA A 581 29.21 21.48 6.72
CA ALA A 581 29.63 20.95 8.02
C ALA A 581 30.84 21.74 8.53
#